data_AF-A0A848XW46-F1
#
_entry.id   AF-A0A848XW46-F1
#
_cell.length_a   1.000
_cell.length_b   1.000
_cell.length_c   1.000
_cell.angle_alpha   90.00
_cell.angle_beta   90.00
_cell.angle_gamma   90.00
#
_symmetry.space_group_name_H-M   'P 1'
#
loop_
_entity.id
_entity.type
_entity.pdbx_description
1 polymer ?
#
loop_
_entity_poly.entity_id
_entity_poly.type
_entity_poly.pdbx_seq_one_letter_code
_entity_poly.pdbx_strand_id
1 'polypeptide(L)'
;MSRRVEGQKPIRWMVSRVAMAFFVPLAAAGQETSPGFPVSSALQPEARQFDFWVGEWDVTLRVRQNDGSWADQHQAVAHGYPILNGKAVLELWSEDRIQGIKGFSVRSFDPQSDEWVLWLNWPQPNQAILGRLTGRFRHGRGEFFSEFPGQDGETVRARYTFSDVAPDRLRWDDAYSRDGGETWSHNWIMEFSRRAAVPSLTPGQADVPTFHDGTRCDAPEFRAYEFLEGRHSGQVEAGGQGAVTITGHRILDGCGLVTFAGTDGESASAWGFSHINWAAPLGQFELLTLTFQPGTPIRRFVTTDPDRL
;
A
#
# COMPACT_ATOMS: atom_id res chain seq x y z
N MET A 1 8.22 -88.91 14.27
CA MET A 1 8.75 -87.95 15.28
C MET A 1 7.81 -86.74 15.28
N SER A 2 6.81 -86.60 16.16
CA SER A 2 6.90 -86.06 17.54
C SER A 2 7.77 -84.79 17.57
N ARG A 3 7.26 -83.55 17.68
CA ARG A 3 6.57 -82.90 18.83
C ARG A 3 6.03 -81.51 18.34
N ARG A 4 4.80 -81.10 18.72
CA ARG A 4 4.42 -80.10 19.77
C ARG A 4 5.06 -78.71 19.58
N VAL A 5 4.45 -77.54 19.78
CA VAL A 5 3.19 -77.00 20.36
C VAL A 5 3.29 -75.48 20.03
N GLU A 6 2.26 -74.72 19.66
CA GLU A 6 1.31 -73.94 20.50
C GLU A 6 0.62 -72.98 19.49
N GLY A 7 -0.71 -72.92 19.37
CA GLY A 7 -1.50 -71.95 20.12
C GLY A 7 -2.39 -71.08 19.20
N GLN A 8 -3.48 -71.67 18.69
CA GLN A 8 -4.86 -71.15 18.58
C GLN A 8 -5.09 -69.61 18.79
N LYS A 9 -5.85 -68.82 18.01
CA LYS A 9 -7.26 -68.90 17.49
C LYS A 9 -7.55 -67.72 16.51
N PRO A 10 -8.80 -67.48 16.02
CA PRO A 10 -9.48 -68.17 14.93
C PRO A 10 -9.90 -67.23 13.76
N ILE A 11 -10.35 -67.90 12.71
CA ILE A 11 -10.69 -67.44 11.35
C ILE A 11 -11.97 -66.58 11.30
N ARG A 12 -11.99 -65.55 10.41
CA ARG A 12 -13.25 -65.00 9.88
C ARG A 12 -13.17 -64.69 8.37
N TRP A 13 -13.90 -65.51 7.62
CA TRP A 13 -14.75 -65.27 6.43
C TRP A 13 -14.30 -64.29 5.35
N MET A 14 -14.06 -64.84 4.16
CA MET A 14 -13.86 -64.11 2.91
C MET A 14 -15.04 -64.44 1.97
N VAL A 15 -15.91 -63.47 1.70
CA VAL A 15 -16.84 -63.53 0.56
C VAL A 15 -17.02 -62.12 0.00
N SER A 16 -16.60 -61.97 -1.25
CA SER A 16 -16.75 -60.80 -2.11
C SER A 16 -18.20 -60.30 -2.17
N ARG A 17 -18.39 -58.99 -2.08
CA ARG A 17 -19.67 -58.33 -2.32
C ARG A 17 -19.63 -57.55 -3.64
N VAL A 18 -20.59 -57.87 -4.49
CA VAL A 18 -21.22 -56.97 -5.46
C VAL A 18 -22.11 -55.99 -4.68
N ALA A 19 -22.14 -54.70 -5.05
CA ALA A 19 -23.35 -53.92 -5.36
C ALA A 19 -23.21 -52.39 -5.16
N MET A 20 -23.97 -51.71 -6.04
CA MET A 20 -24.63 -50.40 -5.92
C MET A 20 -23.82 -49.13 -6.23
N ALA A 21 -24.11 -48.61 -7.43
CA ALA A 21 -23.91 -47.22 -7.81
C ALA A 21 -24.84 -46.30 -6.98
N PHE A 22 -24.23 -45.32 -6.33
CA PHE A 22 -24.93 -44.17 -5.78
C PHE A 22 -24.77 -42.99 -6.75
N PHE A 23 -25.91 -42.51 -7.27
CA PHE A 23 -26.00 -41.19 -7.87
C PHE A 23 -25.80 -40.15 -6.75
N VAL A 24 -24.65 -39.49 -6.75
CA VAL A 24 -24.44 -38.26 -5.96
C VAL A 24 -24.94 -37.10 -6.82
N PRO A 25 -25.85 -36.25 -6.32
CA PRO A 25 -26.25 -35.08 -7.07
C PRO A 25 -25.03 -34.16 -7.21
N LEU A 26 -24.80 -33.66 -8.43
CA LEU A 26 -23.84 -32.60 -8.70
C LEU A 26 -24.29 -31.38 -7.87
N ALA A 27 -23.64 -31.14 -6.73
CA ALA A 27 -23.76 -29.86 -6.05
C ALA A 27 -23.25 -28.81 -7.04
N ALA A 28 -24.12 -27.87 -7.40
CA ALA A 28 -23.72 -26.68 -8.14
C ALA A 28 -22.54 -26.05 -7.39
N ALA A 29 -21.40 -25.90 -8.06
CA ALA A 29 -20.27 -25.16 -7.56
C ALA A 29 -20.78 -23.75 -7.21
N GLY A 30 -20.94 -23.48 -5.92
CA GLY A 30 -21.17 -22.13 -5.44
C GLY A 30 -19.99 -21.28 -5.90
N GLN A 31 -20.28 -20.13 -6.50
CA GLN A 31 -19.26 -19.11 -6.71
C GLN A 31 -18.57 -18.85 -5.37
N GLU A 32 -17.29 -19.18 -5.28
CA GLU A 32 -16.43 -18.67 -4.22
C GLU A 32 -16.38 -17.15 -4.41
N THR A 33 -17.24 -16.45 -3.68
CA THR A 33 -17.02 -15.04 -3.38
C THR A 33 -15.67 -14.97 -2.70
N SER A 34 -14.69 -14.29 -3.31
CA SER A 34 -13.42 -13.99 -2.68
C SER A 34 -13.66 -13.51 -1.25
N PRO A 35 -12.88 -13.97 -0.25
CA PRO A 35 -13.08 -13.55 1.13
C PRO A 35 -12.86 -12.04 1.20
N GLY A 36 -13.97 -11.29 1.30
CA GLY A 36 -13.94 -9.86 1.52
C GLY A 36 -13.24 -9.59 2.85
N PHE A 37 -12.27 -8.68 2.82
CA PHE A 37 -11.59 -8.20 4.01
C PHE A 37 -12.62 -7.68 5.04
N PRO A 38 -12.37 -7.79 6.36
CA PRO A 38 -13.23 -7.18 7.36
C PRO A 38 -13.10 -5.66 7.25
N VAL A 39 -13.96 -5.05 6.42
CA VAL A 39 -14.11 -3.60 6.28
C VAL A 39 -14.95 -3.10 7.45
N SER A 40 -14.49 -2.04 8.12
CA SER A 40 -15.32 -1.36 9.11
C SER A 40 -16.57 -0.81 8.41
N SER A 41 -17.76 -1.27 8.84
CA SER A 41 -19.06 -0.78 8.35
C SER A 41 -19.34 0.69 8.69
N ALA A 42 -18.40 1.38 9.35
CA ALA A 42 -18.48 2.78 9.74
C ALA A 42 -17.94 3.78 8.69
N LEU A 43 -17.26 3.33 7.63
CA LEU A 43 -16.74 4.25 6.61
C LEU A 43 -17.83 4.65 5.61
N GLN A 44 -17.88 5.95 5.28
CA GLN A 44 -18.75 6.48 4.25
C GLN A 44 -18.40 5.88 2.87
N PRO A 45 -19.36 5.73 1.95
CA PRO A 45 -19.10 5.19 0.61
C PRO A 45 -17.96 5.90 -0.13
N GLU A 46 -17.85 7.22 0.03
CA GLU A 46 -16.81 8.07 -0.57
C GLU A 46 -15.41 7.68 -0.08
N ALA A 47 -15.29 7.33 1.21
CA ALA A 47 -14.04 6.86 1.82
C ALA A 47 -13.62 5.45 1.38
N ARG A 48 -14.46 4.76 0.60
CA ARG A 48 -14.19 3.43 0.05
C ARG A 48 -13.91 3.43 -1.46
N GLN A 49 -13.91 4.61 -2.10
CA GLN A 49 -13.74 4.71 -3.54
C GLN A 49 -12.40 4.18 -4.04
N PHE A 50 -11.34 4.12 -3.21
CA PHE A 50 -10.06 3.49 -3.56
C PHE A 50 -9.96 2.01 -3.19
N ASP A 51 -11.02 1.35 -2.70
CA ASP A 51 -10.99 -0.09 -2.39
C ASP A 51 -10.51 -0.93 -3.60
N PHE A 52 -10.77 -0.46 -4.83
CA PHE A 52 -10.29 -1.12 -6.05
C PHE A 52 -8.75 -1.23 -6.10
N TRP A 53 -8.00 -0.30 -5.51
CA TRP A 53 -6.54 -0.25 -5.57
C TRP A 53 -5.87 -1.34 -4.71
N VAL A 54 -6.56 -1.83 -3.69
CA VAL A 54 -6.04 -2.86 -2.80
C VAL A 54 -5.73 -4.13 -3.59
N GLY A 55 -4.53 -4.66 -3.45
CA GLY A 55 -4.04 -5.81 -4.20
C GLY A 55 -2.66 -5.60 -4.80
N GLU A 56 -2.23 -6.62 -5.53
CA GLU A 56 -0.97 -6.68 -6.25
C GLU A 56 -1.26 -6.53 -7.73
N TRP A 57 -0.46 -5.71 -8.41
CA TRP A 57 -0.70 -5.33 -9.79
C TRP A 57 0.56 -5.45 -10.62
N ASP A 58 0.47 -6.14 -11.74
CA ASP A 58 1.45 -6.00 -12.82
C ASP A 58 1.14 -4.73 -13.59
N VAL A 59 2.16 -3.92 -13.84
CA VAL A 59 2.04 -2.58 -14.43
C VAL A 59 2.83 -2.53 -15.73
N THR A 60 2.16 -2.10 -16.79
CA THR A 60 2.81 -1.71 -18.05
C THR A 60 2.81 -0.19 -18.13
N LEU A 61 3.98 0.40 -18.33
CA LEU A 61 4.15 1.84 -18.42
C LEU A 61 4.43 2.27 -19.86
N ARG A 62 3.87 3.41 -20.25
CA ARG A 62 4.22 4.13 -21.46
C ARG A 62 4.65 5.55 -21.08
N VAL A 63 5.82 5.96 -21.55
CA VAL A 63 6.46 7.23 -21.19
C VAL A 63 6.60 8.14 -22.41
N ARG A 64 6.22 9.40 -22.24
CA ARG A 64 6.36 10.44 -23.25
C ARG A 64 7.84 10.78 -23.43
N GLN A 65 8.30 10.73 -24.68
CA GLN A 65 9.69 11.05 -25.03
C GLN A 65 9.83 12.54 -25.38
N ASN A 66 11.07 13.05 -25.35
CA ASN A 66 11.39 14.45 -25.65
C ASN A 66 11.01 14.87 -27.09
N ASP A 67 11.00 13.91 -28.03
CA ASP A 67 10.57 14.14 -29.42
C ASP A 67 9.04 14.09 -29.60
N GLY A 68 8.30 13.93 -28.49
CA GLY A 68 6.85 13.85 -28.49
C GLY A 68 6.29 12.48 -28.83
N SER A 69 7.12 11.48 -29.13
CA SER A 69 6.71 10.09 -29.30
C SER A 69 6.44 9.41 -27.96
N TRP A 70 5.96 8.16 -28.01
CA TRP A 70 5.73 7.33 -26.84
C TRP A 70 6.62 6.10 -26.91
N ALA A 71 7.19 5.71 -25.77
CA ALA A 71 7.88 4.45 -25.61
C ALA A 71 7.17 3.60 -24.56
N ASP A 72 6.91 2.33 -24.89
CA ASP A 72 6.54 1.34 -23.89
C ASP A 72 7.80 1.01 -23.08
N GLN A 73 7.69 1.11 -21.75
CA GLN A 73 8.79 0.92 -20.83
C GLN A 73 8.32 0.10 -19.63
N HIS A 74 9.22 -0.72 -19.09
CA HIS A 74 9.13 -1.34 -17.77
C HIS A 74 7.87 -2.19 -17.47
N GLN A 75 8.10 -3.42 -17.05
CA GLN A 75 7.13 -4.15 -16.24
C GLN A 75 7.45 -3.84 -14.78
N ALA A 76 6.47 -3.35 -14.03
CA ALA A 76 6.61 -3.08 -12.60
C ALA A 76 5.52 -3.80 -11.80
N VAL A 77 5.76 -4.01 -10.50
CA VAL A 77 4.76 -4.49 -9.55
C VAL A 77 4.43 -3.40 -8.54
N ALA A 78 3.13 -3.11 -8.40
CA ALA A 78 2.62 -2.20 -7.38
C ALA A 78 1.85 -3.01 -6.31
N HIS A 79 2.06 -2.66 -5.05
CA HIS A 79 1.40 -3.29 -3.90
C HIS A 79 0.53 -2.27 -3.16
N GLY A 80 -0.79 -2.50 -3.14
CA GLY A 80 -1.76 -1.68 -2.42
C GLY A 80 -2.27 -2.39 -1.17
N TYR A 81 -2.01 -1.82 0.01
CA TYR A 81 -2.38 -2.34 1.32
C TYR A 81 -3.49 -1.52 1.96
N PRO A 82 -4.56 -2.15 2.47
CA PRO A 82 -5.48 -1.45 3.34
C PRO A 82 -4.82 -1.25 4.70
N ILE A 83 -4.80 0.00 5.18
CA ILE A 83 -4.33 0.35 6.53
C ILE A 83 -5.47 1.02 7.29
N LEU A 84 -5.35 1.09 8.62
CA LEU A 84 -6.33 1.79 9.47
C LEU A 84 -7.76 1.28 9.27
N ASN A 85 -7.93 -0.05 9.22
CA ASN A 85 -9.17 -0.76 8.94
C ASN A 85 -9.89 -0.32 7.66
N GLY A 86 -9.11 -0.01 6.62
CA GLY A 86 -9.59 0.41 5.30
C GLY A 86 -9.77 1.92 5.15
N LYS A 87 -9.49 2.72 6.19
CA LYS A 87 -9.58 4.19 6.12
C LYS A 87 -8.58 4.81 5.14
N ALA A 88 -7.46 4.14 4.91
CA ALA A 88 -6.44 4.59 3.98
C ALA A 88 -5.83 3.41 3.23
N VAL A 89 -5.21 3.70 2.09
CA VAL A 89 -4.45 2.74 1.31
C VAL A 89 -3.00 3.18 1.28
N LEU A 90 -2.12 2.29 1.72
CA LEU A 90 -0.67 2.41 1.55
C LEU A 90 -0.28 1.73 0.24
N GLU A 91 0.52 2.39 -0.57
CA GLU A 91 1.08 1.87 -1.80
C GLU A 91 2.60 1.80 -1.70
N LEU A 92 3.16 0.67 -2.12
CA LEU A 92 4.60 0.45 -2.21
C LEU A 92 4.97 -0.11 -3.58
N TRP A 93 6.07 0.38 -4.13
CA TRP A 93 6.70 -0.09 -5.36
C TRP A 93 8.13 -0.53 -5.06
N SER A 94 8.48 -1.74 -5.50
CA SER A 94 9.72 -2.42 -5.10
C SER A 94 10.54 -2.95 -6.27
N GLU A 95 10.54 -2.27 -7.42
CA GLU A 95 11.27 -2.75 -8.59
C GLU A 95 12.80 -2.61 -8.44
N ASP A 96 13.46 -3.76 -8.30
CA ASP A 96 14.90 -3.92 -8.04
C ASP A 96 15.79 -3.72 -9.28
N ARG A 97 15.24 -3.11 -10.34
CA ARG A 97 15.99 -2.75 -11.55
C ARG A 97 16.46 -1.31 -11.43
N ILE A 98 17.60 -0.96 -12.02
CA ILE A 98 18.13 0.43 -12.02
C ILE A 98 17.06 1.44 -12.46
N GLN A 99 16.32 1.12 -13.52
CA GLN A 99 15.23 1.94 -14.07
C GLN A 99 13.83 1.54 -13.57
N GLY A 100 13.76 0.65 -12.57
CA GLY A 100 12.50 0.22 -11.96
C GLY A 100 11.82 1.35 -11.17
N ILE A 101 10.48 1.36 -11.19
CA ILE A 101 9.66 2.29 -10.42
C ILE A 101 9.81 1.96 -8.93
N LYS A 102 10.18 2.98 -8.15
CA LYS A 102 10.36 2.89 -6.70
C LYS A 102 9.61 4.02 -6.07
N GLY A 103 8.75 3.69 -5.12
CA GLY A 103 7.86 4.69 -4.58
C GLY A 103 7.02 4.23 -3.41
N PHE A 104 6.65 5.22 -2.60
CA PHE A 104 5.63 5.14 -1.56
C PHE A 104 4.48 6.11 -1.80
N SER A 105 3.23 5.67 -1.64
CA SER A 105 2.15 6.61 -1.40
C SER A 105 1.25 6.21 -0.26
N VAL A 106 0.60 7.20 0.34
CA VAL A 106 -0.55 7.00 1.18
C VAL A 106 -1.70 7.86 0.67
N ARG A 107 -2.86 7.23 0.51
CA ARG A 107 -4.10 7.91 0.15
C ARG A 107 -5.14 7.72 1.22
N SER A 108 -5.78 8.81 1.61
CA SER A 108 -6.83 8.83 2.62
C SER A 108 -7.93 9.79 2.23
N PHE A 109 -9.15 9.48 2.63
CA PHE A 109 -10.28 10.37 2.47
C PHE A 109 -10.31 11.39 3.60
N ASP A 110 -10.41 12.67 3.25
CA ASP A 110 -10.63 13.78 4.16
C ASP A 110 -12.13 14.17 4.14
N PRO A 111 -12.90 13.78 5.17
CA PRO A 111 -14.33 14.08 5.22
C PRO A 111 -14.64 15.55 5.48
N GLN A 112 -13.66 16.39 5.85
CA GLN A 112 -13.89 17.83 6.01
C GLN A 112 -13.95 18.54 4.67
N SER A 113 -13.05 18.17 3.76
CA SER A 113 -13.02 18.70 2.40
C SER A 113 -13.86 17.87 1.42
N ASP A 114 -14.33 16.69 1.81
CA ASP A 114 -14.97 15.71 0.92
C ASP A 114 -14.04 15.32 -0.24
N GLU A 115 -12.73 15.29 0.00
CA GLU A 115 -11.71 14.98 -0.99
C GLU A 115 -10.82 13.83 -0.53
N TRP A 116 -10.32 13.09 -1.49
CA TRP A 116 -9.20 12.20 -1.28
C TRP A 116 -7.89 12.99 -1.36
N VAL A 117 -6.99 12.71 -0.42
CA VAL A 117 -5.66 13.30 -0.34
C VAL A 117 -4.63 12.20 -0.61
N LEU A 118 -3.75 12.43 -1.59
CA LEU A 118 -2.65 11.55 -1.96
C LEU A 118 -1.34 12.20 -1.53
N TRP A 119 -0.56 11.50 -0.72
CA TRP A 119 0.82 11.85 -0.40
C TRP A 119 1.75 10.85 -1.05
N LEU A 120 2.76 11.34 -1.77
CA LEU A 120 3.64 10.53 -2.62
C LEU A 120 5.09 10.82 -2.29
N ASN A 121 5.94 9.80 -2.29
CA ASN A 121 7.40 9.93 -2.18
C ASN A 121 8.05 9.00 -3.21
N TRP A 122 8.40 9.56 -4.38
CA TRP A 122 9.13 8.88 -5.46
C TRP A 122 10.62 9.33 -5.45
N PRO A 123 11.43 8.90 -4.48
CA PRO A 123 12.76 9.49 -4.27
C PRO A 123 13.67 9.17 -5.44
N GLN A 124 14.33 10.19 -5.99
CA GLN A 124 15.59 9.97 -6.73
C GLN A 124 16.74 9.81 -5.70
N PRO A 125 17.93 9.32 -6.09
CA PRO A 125 19.07 9.28 -5.18
C PRO A 125 19.26 10.61 -4.45
N ASN A 126 19.18 10.57 -3.12
CA ASN A 126 19.25 11.73 -2.22
C ASN A 126 18.23 12.86 -2.51
N GLN A 127 17.10 12.57 -3.14
CA GLN A 127 16.02 13.53 -3.41
C GLN A 127 14.64 12.95 -3.06
N ALA A 128 14.45 12.64 -1.78
CA ALA A 128 13.12 12.37 -1.25
C ALA A 128 12.37 13.69 -1.02
N ILE A 129 11.11 13.76 -1.44
CA ILE A 129 10.20 14.88 -1.16
C ILE A 129 8.76 14.38 -1.19
N LEU A 130 7.94 14.84 -0.24
CA LEU A 130 6.51 14.51 -0.24
C LEU A 130 5.72 15.39 -1.21
N GLY A 131 5.28 14.80 -2.31
CA GLY A 131 4.25 15.36 -3.17
C GLY A 131 2.86 15.23 -2.53
N ARG A 132 1.97 16.18 -2.81
CA ARG A 132 0.57 16.15 -2.36
C ARG A 132 -0.36 16.46 -3.52
N LEU A 133 -1.37 15.62 -3.74
CA LEU A 133 -2.50 15.90 -4.63
C LEU A 133 -3.83 15.74 -3.87
N THR A 134 -4.86 16.49 -4.26
CA THR A 134 -6.23 16.27 -3.77
C THR A 134 -7.23 16.18 -4.90
N GLY A 135 -8.31 15.43 -4.69
CA GLY A 135 -9.25 15.13 -5.75
C GLY A 135 -10.47 14.38 -5.30
N ARG A 136 -11.34 14.05 -6.26
CA ARG A 136 -12.56 13.28 -6.04
C ARG A 136 -12.79 12.33 -7.19
N PHE A 137 -13.59 11.30 -6.95
CA PHE A 137 -14.18 10.51 -8.01
C PHE A 137 -15.48 11.13 -8.50
N ARG A 138 -15.67 11.13 -9.82
CA ARG A 138 -16.94 11.44 -10.49
C ARG A 138 -17.21 10.39 -11.54
N HIS A 139 -18.34 9.70 -11.44
CA HIS A 139 -18.76 8.65 -12.38
C HIS A 139 -17.68 7.56 -12.60
N GLY A 140 -17.02 7.12 -11.52
CA GLY A 140 -15.98 6.08 -11.59
C GLY A 140 -14.60 6.55 -12.08
N ARG A 141 -14.46 7.83 -12.46
CA ARG A 141 -13.17 8.45 -12.81
C ARG A 141 -12.68 9.32 -11.66
N GLY A 142 -11.47 9.07 -11.19
CA GLY A 142 -10.80 9.87 -10.15
C GLY A 142 -9.87 10.89 -10.78
N GLU A 143 -9.99 12.16 -10.42
CA GLU A 143 -9.05 13.22 -10.86
C GLU A 143 -8.52 13.98 -9.65
N PHE A 144 -7.20 14.12 -9.61
CA PHE A 144 -6.45 14.64 -8.47
C PHE A 144 -5.46 15.68 -8.92
N PHE A 145 -5.36 16.80 -8.21
CA PHE A 145 -4.63 17.97 -8.65
C PHE A 145 -3.62 18.45 -7.63
N SER A 146 -2.56 19.08 -8.12
CA SER A 146 -1.59 19.81 -7.33
C SER A 146 -1.03 20.98 -8.13
N GLU A 147 -0.53 21.98 -7.43
CA GLU A 147 0.13 23.13 -8.01
C GLU A 147 1.50 23.31 -7.36
N PHE A 148 2.51 23.54 -8.17
CA PHE A 148 3.88 23.76 -7.71
C PHE A 148 4.61 24.72 -8.66
N PRO A 149 5.64 25.43 -8.17
CA PRO A 149 6.47 26.26 -9.02
C PRO A 149 7.25 25.37 -10.00
N GLY A 150 7.18 25.70 -11.28
CA GLY A 150 8.00 25.10 -12.32
C GLY A 150 9.41 25.71 -12.35
N GLN A 151 10.20 25.29 -13.36
CA GLN A 151 11.63 25.63 -13.42
C GLN A 151 11.88 27.12 -13.65
N ASP A 152 10.98 27.82 -14.35
CA ASP A 152 11.11 29.25 -14.64
C ASP A 152 10.23 30.11 -13.69
N GLY A 153 9.72 29.51 -12.60
CA GLY A 153 8.89 30.17 -11.60
C GLY A 153 7.40 30.27 -11.95
N GLU A 154 6.99 29.81 -13.13
CA GLU A 154 5.60 29.65 -13.52
C GLU A 154 4.87 28.64 -12.63
N THR A 155 3.56 28.78 -12.47
CA THR A 155 2.76 27.75 -11.78
C THR A 155 2.50 26.58 -12.72
N VAL A 156 2.92 25.39 -12.33
CA VAL A 156 2.60 24.14 -13.03
C VAL A 156 1.47 23.45 -12.29
N ARG A 157 0.41 23.06 -13.02
CA ARG A 157 -0.67 22.23 -12.48
C ARG A 157 -0.41 20.78 -12.88
N ALA A 158 -0.33 19.88 -11.91
CA ALA A 158 -0.35 18.45 -12.16
C ALA A 158 -1.77 17.89 -11.99
N ARG A 159 -2.09 16.87 -12.79
CA ARG A 159 -3.29 16.05 -12.66
C ARG A 159 -2.92 14.58 -12.68
N TYR A 160 -3.37 13.82 -11.70
CA TYR A 160 -3.42 12.36 -11.75
C TYR A 160 -4.84 11.90 -12.05
N THR A 161 -4.95 10.93 -12.94
CA THR A 161 -6.21 10.33 -13.36
C THR A 161 -6.22 8.86 -12.98
N PHE A 162 -7.32 8.38 -12.39
CA PHE A 162 -7.65 6.95 -12.31
C PHE A 162 -8.91 6.70 -13.14
N SER A 163 -8.83 5.76 -14.08
CA SER A 163 -9.90 5.50 -15.04
C SER A 163 -9.94 4.02 -15.44
N ASP A 164 -10.98 3.64 -16.18
CA ASP A 164 -11.21 2.27 -16.66
C ASP A 164 -11.12 1.21 -15.54
N VAL A 165 -11.57 1.60 -14.34
CA VAL A 165 -11.50 0.77 -13.14
C VAL A 165 -12.47 -0.40 -13.27
N ALA A 166 -11.91 -1.60 -13.22
CA ALA A 166 -12.62 -2.87 -13.14
C ALA A 166 -11.99 -3.72 -12.03
N PRO A 167 -12.62 -4.86 -11.65
CA PRO A 167 -12.08 -5.71 -10.60
C PRO A 167 -10.63 -6.14 -10.85
N ASP A 168 -10.22 -6.37 -12.10
CA ASP A 168 -8.96 -6.96 -12.50
C ASP A 168 -8.03 -6.04 -13.29
N ARG A 169 -8.43 -4.79 -13.57
CA ARG A 169 -7.64 -3.83 -14.34
C ARG A 169 -8.00 -2.39 -14.00
N LEU A 170 -7.09 -1.48 -14.27
CA LEU A 170 -7.34 -0.04 -14.27
C LEU A 170 -6.28 0.68 -15.13
N ARG A 171 -6.57 1.94 -15.42
CA ARG A 171 -5.63 2.87 -16.06
C ARG A 171 -5.32 4.03 -15.13
N TRP A 172 -4.05 4.41 -15.09
CA TRP A 172 -3.59 5.64 -14.45
C TRP A 172 -2.81 6.49 -15.44
N ASP A 173 -2.94 7.81 -15.37
CA ASP A 173 -2.09 8.73 -16.12
C ASP A 173 -1.77 9.99 -15.29
N ASP A 174 -0.62 10.58 -15.57
CA ASP A 174 -0.32 11.95 -15.18
C ASP A 174 -0.48 12.90 -16.37
N ALA A 175 -0.73 14.17 -16.05
CA ALA A 175 -0.68 15.24 -17.00
C ALA A 175 -0.28 16.56 -16.32
N TYR A 176 0.39 17.41 -17.07
CA TYR A 176 0.87 18.70 -16.58
C TYR A 176 0.36 19.83 -17.48
N SER A 177 -0.03 20.94 -16.85
CA SER A 177 -0.46 22.16 -17.53
C SER A 177 0.38 23.35 -17.05
N ARG A 178 0.73 24.22 -17.99
CA ARG A 178 1.51 25.45 -17.78
C ARG A 178 0.71 26.72 -18.10
N ASP A 179 -0.53 26.56 -18.54
CA ASP A 179 -1.43 27.61 -19.02
C ASP A 179 -2.74 27.64 -18.20
N GLY A 180 -2.66 27.33 -16.91
CA GLY A 180 -3.82 27.37 -16.02
C GLY A 180 -4.82 26.23 -16.19
N GLY A 181 -4.51 25.22 -17.02
CA GLY A 181 -5.36 24.06 -17.27
C GLY A 181 -6.04 24.07 -18.63
N GLU A 182 -5.70 25.00 -19.53
CA GLU A 182 -6.24 25.06 -20.89
C GLU A 182 -5.72 23.90 -21.75
N THR A 183 -4.42 23.61 -21.65
CA THR A 183 -3.80 22.45 -22.30
C THR A 183 -3.08 21.56 -21.30
N TRP A 184 -3.03 20.25 -21.62
CA TRP A 184 -2.46 19.23 -20.77
C TRP A 184 -1.49 18.36 -21.55
N SER A 185 -0.28 18.21 -21.03
CA SER A 185 0.75 17.33 -21.57
C SER A 185 0.90 16.11 -20.67
N HIS A 186 0.55 14.94 -21.19
CA HIS A 186 0.78 13.67 -20.49
C HIS A 186 2.26 13.28 -20.50
N ASN A 187 2.72 12.70 -19.41
CA ASN A 187 4.07 12.17 -19.27
C ASN A 187 4.06 10.65 -19.14
N TRP A 188 3.32 10.10 -18.17
CA TRP A 188 3.19 8.68 -17.89
C TRP A 188 1.75 8.20 -18.09
N ILE A 189 1.64 7.04 -18.71
CA ILE A 189 0.40 6.27 -18.83
C ILE A 189 0.71 4.86 -18.34
N MET A 190 -0.04 4.40 -17.34
CA MET A 190 0.10 3.08 -16.76
C MET A 190 -1.18 2.27 -16.93
N GLU A 191 -1.01 1.01 -17.32
CA GLU A 191 -2.07 0.01 -17.37
C GLU A 191 -1.75 -1.08 -16.36
N PHE A 192 -2.69 -1.36 -15.46
CA PHE A 192 -2.51 -2.31 -14.38
C PHE A 192 -3.37 -3.54 -14.66
N SER A 193 -2.81 -4.71 -14.42
CA SER A 193 -3.50 -5.99 -14.42
C SER A 193 -3.35 -6.65 -13.05
N ARG A 194 -4.46 -7.09 -12.45
CA ARG A 194 -4.43 -7.66 -11.11
C ARG A 194 -3.64 -8.97 -11.13
N ARG A 195 -2.65 -9.04 -10.27
CA ARG A 195 -1.81 -10.21 -10.05
C ARG A 195 -2.35 -11.06 -8.91
N ALA A 196 -2.66 -10.44 -7.77
CA ALA A 196 -3.17 -11.13 -6.59
C ALA A 196 -3.94 -10.20 -5.64
N ALA A 197 -4.67 -10.79 -4.70
CA ALA A 197 -5.09 -10.07 -3.49
C ALA A 197 -3.87 -9.93 -2.56
N VAL A 198 -3.74 -8.77 -1.93
CA VAL A 198 -2.64 -8.49 -1.01
C VAL A 198 -3.16 -8.57 0.43
N PRO A 199 -2.52 -9.32 1.33
CA PRO A 199 -2.92 -9.37 2.73
C PRO A 199 -2.66 -8.01 3.41
N SER A 200 -3.35 -7.75 4.51
CA SER A 200 -3.06 -6.58 5.35
C SER A 200 -1.64 -6.67 5.93
N LEU A 201 -0.97 -5.52 6.08
CA LEU A 201 0.29 -5.45 6.81
C LEU A 201 0.05 -5.75 8.28
N THR A 202 0.78 -6.72 8.83
CA THR A 202 0.71 -7.14 10.24
C THR A 202 1.96 -6.66 10.97
N PRO A 203 1.88 -6.12 12.22
CA PRO A 203 3.06 -5.62 12.88
C PRO A 203 4.01 -6.77 13.20
N GLY A 204 5.30 -6.56 12.96
CA GLY A 204 6.34 -7.54 13.26
C GLY A 204 6.56 -8.59 12.17
N GLN A 205 5.85 -8.54 11.04
CA GLN A 205 6.33 -9.20 9.83
C GLN A 205 7.52 -8.40 9.26
N ALA A 206 8.62 -9.09 8.99
CA ALA A 206 9.92 -8.46 8.78
C ALA A 206 9.97 -7.56 7.53
N ASP A 207 9.22 -7.87 6.46
CA ASP A 207 9.45 -7.25 5.16
C ASP A 207 8.16 -6.68 4.56
N VAL A 208 8.02 -5.36 4.55
CA VAL A 208 7.14 -4.66 3.60
C VAL A 208 7.78 -4.77 2.23
N PRO A 209 7.06 -5.15 1.15
CA PRO A 209 7.66 -5.22 -0.18
C PRO A 209 7.96 -3.81 -0.66
N THR A 210 9.19 -3.44 -0.44
CA THR A 210 9.76 -2.16 -0.81
C THR A 210 11.17 -2.44 -1.32
N PHE A 211 11.73 -1.43 -1.97
CA PHE A 211 13.03 -1.54 -2.58
C PHE A 211 14.14 -1.42 -1.52
N HIS A 212 15.17 -2.28 -1.62
CA HIS A 212 16.32 -2.30 -0.71
C HIS A 212 17.59 -2.72 -1.46
N ASP A 213 18.42 -1.78 -1.89
CA ASP A 213 19.71 -2.07 -2.56
C ASP A 213 20.91 -1.34 -1.93
N GLY A 214 20.68 -0.50 -0.93
CA GLY A 214 21.66 0.30 -0.22
C GLY A 214 22.19 1.51 -0.98
N THR A 215 21.61 1.92 -2.11
CA THR A 215 22.20 2.92 -3.02
C THR A 215 21.56 4.31 -3.02
N ARG A 216 20.42 4.55 -2.35
CA ARG A 216 19.66 5.80 -2.59
C ARG A 216 19.77 6.89 -1.55
N CYS A 217 19.74 6.54 -0.27
CA CYS A 217 19.58 7.51 0.82
C CYS A 217 20.65 7.26 1.89
N ASP A 218 21.88 7.63 1.54
CA ASP A 218 23.09 7.40 2.31
C ASP A 218 23.49 8.60 3.20
N ALA A 219 22.88 9.77 3.01
CA ALA A 219 23.12 10.94 3.85
C ALA A 219 22.77 10.68 5.33
N PRO A 220 23.53 11.25 6.30
CA PRO A 220 23.31 11.01 7.73
C PRO A 220 21.91 11.35 8.23
N GLU A 221 21.25 12.33 7.63
CA GLU A 221 19.90 12.76 7.99
C GLU A 221 18.88 11.64 7.81
N PHE A 222 19.04 10.75 6.83
CA PHE A 222 18.17 9.58 6.66
C PHE A 222 18.32 8.54 7.79
N ARG A 223 19.36 8.66 8.63
CA ARG A 223 19.56 7.80 9.80
C ARG A 223 18.86 8.34 11.06
N ALA A 224 18.38 9.58 11.04
CA ALA A 224 17.83 10.25 12.22
C ALA A 224 16.60 9.56 12.82
N TYR A 225 15.87 8.77 12.03
CA TYR A 225 14.66 8.04 12.45
C TYR A 225 14.86 6.52 12.53
N GLU A 226 16.08 5.99 12.34
CA GLU A 226 16.34 4.54 12.41
C GLU A 226 16.12 3.96 13.81
N PHE A 227 16.16 4.79 14.86
CA PHE A 227 15.86 4.35 16.22
C PHE A 227 14.42 3.85 16.40
N LEU A 228 13.52 4.13 15.45
CA LEU A 228 12.14 3.65 15.40
C LEU A 228 11.98 2.37 14.57
N GLU A 229 13.05 1.83 13.98
CA GLU A 229 13.02 0.59 13.23
C GLU A 229 12.81 -0.63 14.14
N GLY A 230 11.90 -1.51 13.73
CA GLY A 230 11.54 -2.70 14.49
C GLY A 230 10.43 -2.43 15.50
N ARG A 231 10.29 -3.34 16.47
CA ARG A 231 9.19 -3.33 17.44
C ARG A 231 9.62 -2.64 18.74
N HIS A 232 8.90 -1.60 19.12
CA HIS A 232 9.05 -0.86 20.36
C HIS A 232 7.77 -0.96 21.18
N SER A 233 7.89 -1.20 22.49
CA SER A 233 6.75 -1.25 23.40
C SER A 233 6.88 -0.21 24.51
N GLY A 234 5.76 0.39 24.89
CA GLY A 234 5.66 1.43 25.91
C GLY A 234 4.30 1.44 26.61
N GLN A 235 4.06 2.44 27.45
CA GLN A 235 2.81 2.65 28.17
C GLN A 235 2.18 3.98 27.75
N VAL A 236 0.85 4.06 27.76
CA VAL A 236 0.14 5.34 27.49
C VAL A 236 0.24 6.24 28.72
N GLU A 237 0.90 7.40 28.60
CA GLU A 237 1.05 8.35 29.72
C GLU A 237 -0.25 9.08 30.08
N ALA A 238 -1.20 9.21 29.13
CA ALA A 238 -2.42 10.01 29.28
C ALA A 238 -3.66 9.22 29.73
N GLY A 239 -3.56 8.47 30.83
CA GLY A 239 -4.73 7.89 31.53
C GLY A 239 -5.39 6.67 30.87
N GLY A 240 -4.78 6.10 29.83
CA GLY A 240 -5.20 4.81 29.26
C GLY A 240 -4.55 3.63 29.97
N GLN A 241 -5.26 2.49 30.05
CA GLN A 241 -4.64 1.21 30.43
C GLN A 241 -4.25 0.43 29.18
N GLY A 242 -2.99 0.01 29.09
CA GLY A 242 -2.52 -0.90 28.04
C GLY A 242 -1.09 -0.63 27.58
N ALA A 243 -0.39 -1.71 27.23
CA ALA A 243 0.86 -1.61 26.49
C ALA A 243 0.57 -1.16 25.05
N VAL A 244 1.28 -0.13 24.59
CA VAL A 244 1.30 0.29 23.19
C VAL A 244 2.55 -0.27 22.55
N THR A 245 2.38 -0.78 21.33
CA THR A 245 3.48 -1.18 20.48
C THR A 245 3.50 -0.31 19.24
N ILE A 246 4.69 0.17 18.89
CA ILE A 246 5.02 0.77 17.60
C ILE A 246 5.91 -0.21 16.84
N THR A 247 5.60 -0.47 15.58
CA THR A 247 6.49 -1.21 14.68
C THR A 247 6.89 -0.31 13.51
N GLY A 248 8.17 -0.03 13.36
CA GLY A 248 8.71 0.72 12.24
C GLY A 248 9.33 -0.19 11.17
N HIS A 249 9.10 0.17 9.92
CA HIS A 249 9.67 -0.49 8.75
C HIS A 249 10.33 0.54 7.85
N ARG A 250 11.58 0.28 7.49
CA ARG A 250 12.27 1.08 6.47
C ARG A 250 11.65 0.80 5.11
N ILE A 251 11.49 1.86 4.32
CA ILE A 251 11.01 1.78 2.95
C ILE A 251 11.95 2.52 2.02
N LEU A 252 11.91 2.17 0.73
CA LEU A 252 12.65 2.88 -0.33
C LEU A 252 14.13 3.02 0.02
N ASP A 253 14.74 1.92 0.43
CA ASP A 253 16.14 1.85 0.81
C ASP A 253 16.54 2.76 2.00
N GLY A 254 15.56 3.09 2.85
CA GLY A 254 15.75 3.99 3.99
C GLY A 254 15.50 5.46 3.68
N CYS A 255 15.08 5.81 2.47
CA CYS A 255 14.60 7.16 2.15
C CYS A 255 13.34 7.56 2.93
N GLY A 256 12.65 6.59 3.53
CA GLY A 256 11.61 6.84 4.51
C GLY A 256 11.44 5.67 5.49
N LEU A 257 10.69 5.95 6.55
CA LEU A 257 10.25 4.97 7.55
C LEU A 257 8.73 5.06 7.65
N VAL A 258 8.04 3.92 7.58
CA VAL A 258 6.63 3.82 7.96
C VAL A 258 6.50 3.18 9.32
N THR A 259 5.64 3.70 10.18
CA THR A 259 5.37 3.11 11.49
C THR A 259 3.90 2.79 11.66
N PHE A 260 3.63 1.69 12.34
CA PHE A 260 2.30 1.26 12.76
C PHE A 260 2.25 1.22 14.28
N ALA A 261 1.29 1.94 14.85
CA ALA A 261 1.04 1.94 16.29
C ALA A 261 -0.25 1.19 16.60
N GLY A 262 -0.28 0.47 17.73
CA GLY A 262 -1.46 -0.23 18.25
C GLY A 262 -1.22 -0.81 19.64
N THR A 263 -2.26 -1.41 20.24
CA THR A 263 -2.15 -2.14 21.52
C THR A 263 -1.95 -3.63 21.29
N ASP A 264 -1.34 -4.33 22.25
CA ASP A 264 -1.15 -5.78 22.13
C ASP A 264 -2.51 -6.51 22.04
N GLY A 265 -2.68 -7.36 21.04
CA GLY A 265 -3.92 -8.13 20.79
C GLY A 265 -4.89 -7.49 19.78
N GLU A 266 -4.64 -6.25 19.34
CA GLU A 266 -5.35 -5.63 18.21
C GLU A 266 -4.52 -5.69 16.92
N SER A 267 -5.19 -5.66 15.76
CA SER A 267 -4.52 -5.68 14.44
C SER A 267 -3.59 -4.45 14.27
N ALA A 268 -2.45 -4.60 13.57
CA ALA A 268 -1.56 -3.48 13.13
C ALA A 268 -2.30 -2.28 12.58
N SER A 269 -3.39 -2.58 11.90
CA SER A 269 -4.22 -1.64 11.19
C SER A 269 -5.16 -0.89 12.12
N ALA A 270 -5.04 -0.96 13.45
CA ALA A 270 -6.11 -0.50 14.34
C ALA A 270 -5.93 0.89 14.94
N TRP A 271 -4.71 1.49 15.00
CA TRP A 271 -4.57 2.78 15.71
C TRP A 271 -3.89 3.90 14.94
N GLY A 272 -2.63 3.72 14.54
CA GLY A 272 -1.82 4.80 13.98
C GLY A 272 -0.95 4.34 12.82
N PHE A 273 -0.82 5.22 11.84
CA PHE A 273 0.14 5.15 10.76
C PHE A 273 0.96 6.43 10.76
N SER A 274 2.27 6.31 10.59
CA SER A 274 3.11 7.46 10.28
C SER A 274 4.10 7.16 9.15
N HIS A 275 4.48 8.19 8.40
CA HIS A 275 5.60 8.15 7.45
C HIS A 275 6.58 9.28 7.79
N ILE A 276 7.86 8.95 7.89
CA ILE A 276 8.95 9.89 8.19
C ILE A 276 9.94 9.87 7.03
N ASN A 277 10.36 11.03 6.56
CA ASN A 277 11.47 11.16 5.60
C ASN A 277 12.28 12.43 5.86
N TRP A 278 13.53 12.43 5.38
CA TRP A 278 14.30 13.64 5.18
C TRP A 278 14.03 14.20 3.77
N ALA A 279 13.52 15.43 3.69
CA ALA A 279 13.29 16.14 2.44
C ALA A 279 14.55 16.92 2.05
N ALA A 280 15.54 16.23 1.50
CA ALA A 280 16.85 16.79 1.19
C ALA A 280 16.83 18.10 0.38
N PRO A 281 15.99 18.27 -0.67
CA PRO A 281 15.91 19.53 -1.40
C PRO A 281 15.41 20.72 -0.57
N LEU A 282 14.69 20.45 0.53
CA LEU A 282 14.11 21.45 1.41
C LEU A 282 14.90 21.61 2.72
N GLY A 283 15.88 20.73 3.00
CA GLY A 283 16.66 20.77 4.22
C GLY A 283 15.81 20.58 5.50
N GLN A 284 14.77 19.75 5.45
CA GLN A 284 13.87 19.52 6.58
C GLN A 284 13.39 18.07 6.63
N PHE A 285 13.03 17.59 7.81
CA PHE A 285 12.28 16.36 8.00
C PHE A 285 10.78 16.59 7.79
N GLU A 286 10.11 15.58 7.28
CA GLU A 286 8.66 15.55 7.12
C GLU A 286 8.09 14.32 7.83
N LEU A 287 7.06 14.54 8.63
CA LEU A 287 6.30 13.51 9.31
C LEU A 287 4.83 13.60 8.89
N LEU A 288 4.34 12.53 8.28
CA LEU A 288 2.90 12.31 8.08
C LEU A 288 2.38 11.42 9.18
N THR A 289 1.21 11.72 9.74
CA THR A 289 0.52 10.85 10.69
C THR A 289 -0.97 10.78 10.42
N LEU A 290 -1.53 9.59 10.60
CA LEU A 290 -2.95 9.30 10.43
C LEU A 290 -3.39 8.32 11.50
N THR A 291 -4.52 8.60 12.15
CA THR A 291 -5.14 7.71 13.13
C THR A 291 -6.33 6.97 12.54
N PHE A 292 -6.75 5.87 13.16
CA PHE A 292 -7.98 5.16 12.79
C PHE A 292 -9.27 5.94 13.09
N GLN A 293 -9.20 6.99 13.92
CA GLN A 293 -10.38 7.73 14.35
C GLN A 293 -11.16 8.24 13.14
N PRO A 294 -12.46 7.92 13.03
CA PRO A 294 -13.29 8.45 11.96
C PRO A 294 -13.25 9.98 11.95
N GLY A 295 -13.29 10.60 10.76
CA GLY A 295 -13.30 12.06 10.66
C GLY A 295 -11.93 12.74 10.72
N THR A 296 -10.86 12.06 11.14
CA THR A 296 -9.54 12.69 11.29
C THR A 296 -8.74 12.64 9.99
N PRO A 297 -8.36 13.79 9.39
CA PRO A 297 -7.51 13.81 8.20
C PRO A 297 -6.06 13.47 8.53
N ILE A 298 -5.28 13.14 7.50
CA ILE A 298 -3.82 13.00 7.62
C ILE A 298 -3.20 14.35 7.98
N ARG A 299 -2.24 14.35 8.91
CA ARG A 299 -1.52 15.56 9.33
C ARG A 299 -0.07 15.50 8.86
N ARG A 300 0.46 16.63 8.39
CA ARG A 300 1.87 16.83 8.05
C ARG A 300 2.53 17.74 9.07
N PHE A 301 3.67 17.31 9.57
CA PHE A 301 4.58 18.08 10.42
C PHE A 301 5.92 18.22 9.70
N VAL A 302 6.57 19.36 9.88
CA VAL A 302 7.89 19.64 9.32
C VAL A 302 8.81 20.20 10.39
N THR A 303 10.07 19.79 10.39
CA THR A 303 11.08 20.26 11.35
C THR A 303 12.46 20.18 10.73
N THR A 304 13.36 21.10 11.07
CA THR A 304 14.79 20.98 10.75
C THR A 304 15.58 20.31 11.87
N ASP A 305 14.95 20.10 13.02
CA ASP A 305 15.53 19.55 14.23
C ASP A 305 15.11 18.08 14.38
N PRO A 306 16.05 17.11 14.31
CA PRO A 306 15.75 15.69 14.41
C PRO A 306 15.23 15.30 15.79
N ASP A 307 15.55 16.05 16.86
CA ASP A 307 15.08 15.76 18.21
C ASP A 307 13.58 16.08 18.41
N ARG A 308 12.94 16.65 17.38
CA ARG A 308 11.49 16.95 17.33
C ARG A 308 10.67 15.95 16.51
N LEU A 309 11.30 14.89 16.00
CA LEU A 309 10.63 13.75 15.34
C LEU A 309 9.98 12.82 16.37
#